data_AF-A0A7W8UUE5-F1
#
_entry.id   AF-A0A7W8UUE5-F1
#
_cell.length_a   1.000
_cell.length_b   1.000
_cell.length_c   1.000
_cell.angle_alpha   90.00
_cell.angle_beta   90.00
_cell.angle_gamma   90.00
#
_symmetry.space_group_name_H-M   'P 1'
#
loop_
_entity.id
_entity.type
_entity.pdbx_description
1 polymer ?
#
loop_
_entity_poly.entity_id
_entity_poly.type
_entity_poly.pdbx_seq_one_letter_code
_entity_poly.pdbx_strand_id
1 'polypeptide(L)'
;MAERAKSQKIGARGHKWLLAHVEEHPHWLARELGEDFGVDAELELTEPEVRGDILKVQIKSSANVERRDGAVKFNIDRKYLDYANACRYPLLMIRVDVTSKSAWYLWLQDWLLMQKATGVSPLSCQQDSWIAWVPETQTVDSGLNDDLKRIARWEGASQLALSLTDAMHAAAATMNTSMVNLLADALASCAGGLGPAGLNSVIDEAIRLGDRMRGTLEGYDISNQLFTMVRRCGDRINAQTIDRLVLRGDSYSRSGLNSLAVLYDEHFSHISSMNLPLRYFRNEPRVAYYCAFREANPKHRSTEMFVDPSPFEYAGLKYRQPDRFWDQYANRGPSALLDALEYVDPNQSATEI
;
A
#
# COMPACT_ATOMS: atom_id res chain seq x y z
N MET A 1 41.28 17.41 20.22
CA MET A 1 40.33 16.32 20.57
C MET A 1 39.01 16.61 19.87
N ALA A 2 38.46 15.67 19.10
CA ALA A 2 37.15 15.85 18.48
C ALA A 2 36.05 15.74 19.54
N GLU A 3 35.38 16.83 19.88
CA GLU A 3 34.26 16.81 20.81
C GLU A 3 33.01 16.29 20.12
N ARG A 4 32.48 15.15 20.60
CA ARG A 4 31.19 14.63 20.15
C ARG A 4 30.06 15.59 20.53
N ALA A 5 29.15 15.84 19.59
CA ALA A 5 27.96 16.66 19.82
C ALA A 5 27.06 16.04 20.92
N LYS A 6 26.30 16.88 21.63
CA LYS A 6 25.40 16.44 22.72
C LYS A 6 24.39 15.38 22.25
N SER A 7 23.84 15.53 21.04
CA SER A 7 22.93 14.57 20.41
C SER A 7 23.58 13.20 20.18
N GLN A 8 24.83 13.17 19.71
CA GLN A 8 25.60 11.93 19.50
C GLN A 8 25.87 11.20 20.83
N LYS A 9 26.18 11.96 21.90
CA LYS A 9 26.35 11.39 23.25
C LYS A 9 25.04 10.79 23.78
N ILE A 10 23.91 11.45 23.57
CA ILE A 10 22.58 10.93 23.95
C ILE A 10 22.25 9.66 23.15
N GLY A 11 22.48 9.68 21.84
CA GLY A 11 22.30 8.52 20.96
C GLY A 11 23.07 7.30 21.44
N ALA A 12 24.38 7.44 21.62
CA ALA A 12 25.24 6.34 22.09
C ALA A 12 24.85 5.83 23.49
N ARG A 13 24.43 6.72 24.40
CA ARG A 13 23.98 6.31 25.74
C ARG A 13 22.68 5.50 25.69
N GLY A 14 21.69 5.96 24.93
CA GLY A 14 20.41 5.25 24.82
C GLY A 14 20.55 3.91 24.10
N HIS A 15 21.37 3.85 23.04
CA HIS A 15 21.70 2.61 22.35
C HIS A 15 22.31 1.58 23.33
N LYS A 16 23.41 1.94 24.01
CA LYS A 16 24.08 1.03 24.95
C LYS A 16 23.18 0.56 26.08
N TRP A 17 22.38 1.47 26.64
CA TRP A 17 21.46 1.13 27.70
C TRP A 17 20.38 0.15 27.22
N LEU A 18 19.80 0.38 26.05
CA LEU A 18 18.76 -0.51 25.51
C LEU A 18 19.31 -1.92 25.26
N LEU A 19 20.47 -2.06 24.61
CA LEU A 19 21.04 -3.39 24.35
C LEU A 19 21.36 -4.13 25.65
N ALA A 20 21.97 -3.46 26.62
CA ALA A 20 22.22 -4.05 27.94
C ALA A 20 20.92 -4.47 28.63
N HIS A 21 19.88 -3.65 28.56
CA HIS A 21 18.57 -3.96 29.14
C HIS A 21 17.91 -5.19 28.48
N VAL A 22 18.04 -5.36 27.16
CA VAL A 22 17.55 -6.56 26.47
C VAL A 22 18.39 -7.80 26.82
N GLU A 23 19.72 -7.67 26.89
CA GLU A 23 20.64 -8.75 27.29
C GLU A 23 20.40 -9.26 28.72
N GLU A 24 19.89 -8.41 29.61
CA GLU A 24 19.50 -8.82 30.97
C GLU A 24 18.27 -9.75 30.98
N HIS A 25 17.48 -9.78 29.89
CA HIS A 25 16.31 -10.63 29.80
C HIS A 25 16.70 -12.09 29.50
N PRO A 26 16.18 -13.10 30.23
CA PRO A 26 16.63 -14.50 30.13
C PRO A 26 16.37 -15.20 28.79
N HIS A 27 15.68 -14.54 27.85
CA HIS A 27 15.16 -15.14 26.62
C HIS A 27 15.50 -14.33 25.37
N TRP A 28 16.39 -13.34 25.47
CA TRP A 28 16.75 -12.49 24.35
C TRP A 28 18.27 -12.33 24.26
N LEU A 29 18.76 -12.24 23.03
CA LEU A 29 20.12 -11.81 22.72
C LEU A 29 20.05 -10.49 21.95
N ALA A 30 21.01 -9.61 22.18
CA ALA A 30 21.09 -8.34 21.46
C ALA A 30 22.43 -8.22 20.72
N ARG A 31 22.40 -7.94 19.41
CA ARG A 31 23.60 -7.81 18.58
C ARG A 31 23.63 -6.44 17.92
N GLU A 32 24.67 -5.67 18.22
CA GLU A 32 24.94 -4.38 17.57
C GLU A 32 25.38 -4.61 16.12
N LEU A 33 24.85 -3.82 15.19
CA LEU A 33 25.29 -3.80 13.78
C LEU A 33 26.25 -2.62 13.56
N GLY A 34 27.43 -2.91 13.01
CA GLY A 34 28.55 -1.96 13.01
C GLY A 34 28.42 -0.74 12.08
N GLU A 35 28.10 -0.94 10.80
CA GLU A 35 27.95 0.13 9.80
C GLU A 35 26.51 0.12 9.26
N ASP A 36 25.77 1.22 9.45
CA ASP A 36 24.32 1.17 9.40
C ASP A 36 23.66 1.92 8.21
N PHE A 37 22.83 1.19 7.47
CA PHE A 37 21.93 1.66 6.39
C PHE A 37 20.45 1.71 6.82
N GLY A 38 20.12 1.65 8.12
CA GLY A 38 18.76 1.83 8.66
C GLY A 38 18.30 0.84 9.74
N VAL A 39 19.20 0.05 10.31
CA VAL A 39 19.01 -0.92 11.41
C VAL A 39 20.23 -0.89 12.35
N ASP A 40 20.03 -0.40 13.57
CA ASP A 40 21.11 -0.27 14.55
C ASP A 40 21.48 -1.60 15.22
N ALA A 41 20.52 -2.53 15.36
CA ALA A 41 20.75 -3.81 16.05
C ALA A 41 19.77 -4.92 15.63
N GLU A 42 20.08 -6.14 16.07
CA GLU A 42 19.22 -7.32 16.02
C GLU A 42 18.91 -7.81 17.42
N LEU A 43 17.64 -8.11 17.69
CA LEU A 43 17.22 -8.82 18.89
C LEU A 43 16.76 -10.21 18.46
N GLU A 44 17.32 -11.27 19.05
CA GLU A 44 16.94 -12.65 18.75
C GLU A 44 16.33 -13.31 19.98
N LEU A 45 15.15 -13.90 19.78
CA LEU A 45 14.48 -14.70 20.80
C LEU A 45 15.19 -16.05 20.94
N THR A 46 15.49 -16.44 22.18
CA THR A 46 16.24 -17.68 22.48
C THR A 46 15.41 -18.77 23.15
N GLU A 47 14.09 -18.58 23.22
CA GLU A 47 13.15 -19.51 23.86
C GLU A 47 12.33 -20.30 22.81
N PRO A 48 12.37 -21.65 22.80
CA PRO A 48 13.10 -22.54 23.71
C PRO A 48 14.59 -22.69 23.39
N GLU A 49 15.00 -22.33 22.17
CA GLU A 49 16.38 -22.30 21.70
C GLU A 49 16.50 -21.25 20.59
N VAL A 50 17.73 -20.98 20.15
CA VAL A 50 18.02 -20.06 19.05
C VAL A 50 17.52 -20.65 17.72
N ARG A 51 16.58 -19.98 17.04
CA ARG A 51 15.91 -20.48 15.82
C ARG A 51 15.87 -19.51 14.65
N GLY A 52 16.44 -18.30 14.79
CA GLY A 52 16.29 -17.24 13.80
C GLY A 52 15.02 -16.39 13.96
N ASP A 53 14.38 -16.44 15.12
CA ASP A 53 13.27 -15.56 15.51
C ASP A 53 13.83 -14.16 15.82
N ILE A 54 14.06 -13.37 14.77
CA ILE A 54 14.83 -12.12 14.81
C ILE A 54 13.93 -10.89 14.60
N LEU A 55 14.17 -9.87 15.43
CA LEU A 55 13.68 -8.51 15.27
C LEU A 55 14.84 -7.62 14.81
N LYS A 56 14.64 -6.91 13.70
CA LYS A 56 15.53 -5.82 13.29
C LYS A 56 15.09 -4.57 14.05
N VAL A 57 16.02 -3.78 14.58
CA VAL A 57 15.67 -2.58 15.37
C VAL A 57 16.43 -1.34 14.93
N GLN A 58 15.71 -0.23 14.77
CA GLN A 58 16.27 1.12 14.67
C GLN A 58 15.98 1.87 15.98
N ILE A 59 17.02 2.35 16.63
CA ILE A 59 17.01 2.98 17.94
C ILE A 59 17.07 4.51 17.79
N LYS A 60 16.08 5.20 18.35
CA LYS A 60 16.00 6.66 18.41
C LYS A 60 15.97 7.13 19.86
N SER A 61 17.06 7.73 20.31
CA SER A 61 17.20 8.18 21.70
C SER A 61 16.98 9.69 21.89
N SER A 62 16.45 10.08 23.04
CA SER A 62 16.38 11.48 23.51
C SER A 62 16.57 11.55 25.02
N ALA A 63 16.94 12.74 25.52
CA ALA A 63 17.02 12.96 26.97
C ALA A 63 15.65 12.77 27.63
N ASN A 64 14.61 13.41 27.10
CA ASN A 64 13.22 13.19 27.47
C ASN A 64 12.40 13.00 26.19
N VAL A 65 11.49 12.02 26.19
CA VAL A 65 10.56 11.83 25.06
C VAL A 65 9.35 12.75 25.19
N GLU A 66 8.82 13.20 24.06
CA GLU A 66 7.58 13.96 24.01
C GLU A 66 6.39 13.02 24.26
N ARG A 67 5.50 13.43 25.18
CA ARG A 67 4.34 12.67 25.62
C ARG A 67 3.09 13.52 25.49
N ARG A 68 1.98 12.90 25.09
CA ARG A 68 0.68 13.55 24.98
C ARG A 68 -0.43 12.50 25.12
N ASP A 69 -1.46 12.80 25.91
CA ASP A 69 -2.68 12.00 26.03
C ASP A 69 -2.40 10.50 26.32
N GLY A 70 -1.41 10.21 27.17
CA GLY A 70 -1.02 8.83 27.53
C GLY A 70 -0.25 8.07 26.45
N ALA A 71 0.32 8.78 25.46
CA ALA A 71 1.09 8.21 24.37
C ALA A 71 2.45 8.92 24.17
N VAL A 72 3.41 8.18 23.64
CA VAL A 72 4.76 8.62 23.28
C VAL A 72 4.86 8.90 21.79
N LYS A 73 5.53 10.00 21.46
CA LYS A 73 5.74 10.42 20.08
C LYS A 73 6.87 9.65 19.39
N PHE A 74 6.55 9.12 18.22
CA PHE A 74 7.50 8.59 17.25
C PHE A 74 7.51 9.49 16.01
N ASN A 75 8.72 9.88 15.57
CA ASN A 75 8.92 10.52 14.28
C ASN A 75 9.51 9.47 13.34
N ILE A 76 8.78 9.16 12.28
CA ILE A 76 9.12 8.10 11.34
C ILE A 76 9.55 8.76 10.03
N ASP A 77 10.85 8.78 9.76
CA ASP A 77 11.37 9.25 8.48
C ASP A 77 11.02 8.24 7.37
N ARG A 78 10.74 8.74 6.16
CA ARG A 78 10.38 7.96 4.98
C ARG A 78 11.35 6.82 4.70
N LYS A 79 12.65 7.07 4.79
CA LYS A 79 13.69 6.05 4.56
C LYS A 79 13.51 4.79 5.42
N TYR A 80 12.96 4.93 6.64
CA TYR A 80 12.71 3.78 7.52
C TYR A 80 11.49 2.98 7.07
N LEU A 81 10.47 3.64 6.52
CA LEU A 81 9.31 2.97 5.95
C LEU A 81 9.64 2.31 4.60
N ASP A 82 10.43 2.97 3.75
CA ASP A 82 10.91 2.38 2.50
C ASP A 82 11.70 1.09 2.78
N TYR A 83 12.60 1.15 3.77
CA TYR A 83 13.37 -0.01 4.21
C TYR A 83 12.47 -1.09 4.84
N ALA A 84 11.56 -0.72 5.76
CA ALA A 84 10.59 -1.65 6.35
C ALA A 84 9.73 -2.37 5.29
N ASN A 85 9.28 -1.64 4.26
CA ASN A 85 8.46 -2.20 3.18
C ASN A 85 9.24 -3.17 2.28
N ALA A 86 10.58 -3.11 2.27
CA ALA A 86 11.43 -4.06 1.55
C ALA A 86 11.90 -5.24 2.42
N CYS A 87 11.82 -5.12 3.74
CA CYS A 87 12.29 -6.13 4.68
C CYS A 87 11.23 -7.20 4.98
N ARG A 88 11.66 -8.46 4.93
CA ARG A 88 10.85 -9.64 5.33
C ARG A 88 10.87 -9.90 6.84
N TYR A 89 11.94 -9.50 7.52
CA TYR A 89 12.02 -9.59 8.98
C TYR A 89 11.29 -8.41 9.62
N PRO A 90 10.60 -8.61 10.76
CA PRO A 90 9.99 -7.52 11.50
C PRO A 90 11.01 -6.43 11.85
N LEU A 91 10.69 -5.19 11.49
CA LEU A 91 11.52 -4.03 11.76
C LEU A 91 10.81 -3.11 12.76
N LEU A 92 11.42 -2.95 13.92
CA LEU A 92 10.93 -2.09 14.97
C LEU A 92 11.69 -0.76 14.97
N MET A 93 10.96 0.33 15.13
CA MET A 93 11.53 1.57 15.63
C MET A 93 11.39 1.59 17.15
N ILE A 94 12.49 1.78 17.87
CA ILE A 94 12.52 1.88 19.33
C ILE A 94 12.81 3.31 19.73
N ARG A 95 11.94 3.88 20.58
CA ARG A 95 12.14 5.20 21.17
C ARG A 95 12.69 5.05 22.59
N VAL A 96 13.84 5.63 22.86
CA VAL A 96 14.51 5.57 24.17
C VAL A 96 14.51 6.92 24.86
N ASP A 97 14.04 6.94 26.10
CA ASP A 97 14.19 8.04 27.04
C ASP A 97 15.36 7.75 27.99
N VAL A 98 16.45 8.49 27.83
CA VAL A 98 17.71 8.24 28.56
C VAL A 98 17.62 8.70 30.02
N THR A 99 16.77 9.69 30.34
CA THR A 99 16.62 10.19 31.71
C THR A 99 15.82 9.21 32.56
N SER A 100 14.66 8.78 32.08
CA SER A 100 13.77 7.86 32.79
C SER A 100 14.16 6.39 32.62
N LYS A 101 15.11 6.07 31.72
CA LYS A 101 15.49 4.70 31.37
C LYS A 101 14.26 3.88 30.98
N SER A 102 13.51 4.39 30.02
CA SER A 102 12.32 3.74 29.47
C SER A 102 12.43 3.68 27.95
N ALA A 103 11.86 2.62 27.37
CA ALA A 103 11.81 2.43 25.93
C ALA A 103 10.43 1.94 25.48
N TRP A 104 10.01 2.42 24.31
CA TRP A 104 8.78 2.03 23.61
C TRP A 104 9.14 1.54 22.21
N TYR A 105 8.28 0.70 21.63
CA TYR A 105 8.52 0.17 20.29
C TYR A 105 7.33 0.42 19.36
N LEU A 106 7.62 0.54 18.07
CA LEU A 106 6.66 0.61 16.98
C LEU A 106 7.09 -0.37 15.89
N TRP A 107 6.22 -1.33 15.54
CA TRP A 107 6.46 -2.20 14.39
C TRP A 107 6.11 -1.46 13.10
N LEU A 108 7.14 -1.18 12.29
CA LEU A 108 6.99 -0.30 11.12
C LEU A 108 6.15 -0.92 10.00
N GLN A 109 6.29 -2.24 9.75
CA GLN A 109 5.48 -2.89 8.72
C GLN A 109 4.00 -2.96 9.12
N ASP A 110 3.68 -3.27 10.38
CA ASP A 110 2.31 -3.23 10.88
C ASP A 110 1.71 -1.83 10.77
N TRP A 111 2.44 -0.81 11.25
CA TRP A 111 2.00 0.58 11.12
C TRP A 111 1.70 0.94 9.66
N LEU A 112 2.59 0.56 8.73
CA LEU A 112 2.40 0.82 7.30
C LEU A 112 1.17 0.09 6.73
N LEU A 113 0.94 -1.16 7.10
CA LEU A 113 -0.25 -1.91 6.71
C LEU A 113 -1.53 -1.25 7.23
N MET A 114 -1.54 -0.81 8.49
CA MET A 114 -2.69 -0.11 9.07
C MET A 114 -2.96 1.22 8.38
N GLN A 115 -1.94 1.96 7.98
CA GLN A 115 -2.15 3.16 7.15
C GLN A 115 -2.79 2.78 5.80
N LYS A 116 -2.24 1.78 5.10
CA LYS A 116 -2.76 1.30 3.81
C LYS A 116 -4.22 0.82 3.92
N ALA A 117 -4.63 0.23 5.04
CA ALA A 117 -6.00 -0.19 5.29
C ALA A 117 -7.01 0.98 5.30
N THR A 118 -6.56 2.20 5.62
CA THR A 118 -7.41 3.41 5.58
C THR A 118 -7.55 4.00 4.17
N GLY A 119 -6.90 3.42 3.16
CA GLY A 119 -6.86 3.92 1.78
C GLY A 119 -5.73 4.91 1.51
N VAL A 120 -5.02 5.37 2.55
CA VAL A 120 -3.83 6.20 2.44
C VAL A 120 -2.59 5.32 2.41
N SER A 121 -1.80 5.38 1.33
CA SER A 121 -0.46 4.78 1.36
C SER A 121 0.58 5.86 1.66
N PRO A 122 1.26 5.81 2.82
CA PRO A 122 2.34 6.74 3.16
C PRO A 122 3.40 6.84 2.06
N LEU A 123 3.72 5.74 1.40
CA LEU A 123 4.77 5.72 0.37
C LEU A 123 4.32 6.30 -0.98
N SER A 124 3.02 6.59 -1.14
CA SER A 124 2.46 7.15 -2.38
C SER A 124 2.50 8.68 -2.45
N CYS A 125 2.72 9.38 -1.34
CA CYS A 125 2.87 10.85 -1.32
C CYS A 125 4.35 11.26 -1.25
N GLN A 126 4.66 12.54 -1.50
CA GLN A 126 6.01 13.11 -1.35
C GLN A 126 6.33 13.53 0.10
N GLN A 127 5.64 12.96 1.08
CA GLN A 127 5.89 13.28 2.49
C GLN A 127 7.19 12.60 2.97
N ASP A 128 7.98 13.34 3.75
CA ASP A 128 9.29 12.89 4.22
C ASP A 128 9.26 12.24 5.60
N SER A 129 8.22 12.51 6.40
CA SER A 129 8.11 11.93 7.74
C SER A 129 6.67 11.89 8.26
N TRP A 130 6.40 11.00 9.20
CA TRP A 130 5.11 10.84 9.89
C TRP A 130 5.29 10.89 11.39
N ILE A 131 4.22 11.29 12.08
CA ILE A 131 4.14 11.19 13.53
C ILE A 131 3.22 10.03 13.88
N ALA A 132 3.70 9.13 14.72
CA ALA A 132 2.88 8.10 15.35
C ALA A 132 2.87 8.33 16.88
N TRP A 133 1.72 8.07 17.49
CA TRP A 133 1.53 8.12 18.93
C TRP A 133 1.33 6.69 19.43
N VAL A 134 2.28 6.19 20.21
CA VAL A 134 2.27 4.82 20.74
C VAL A 134 1.88 4.88 22.22
N PRO A 135 0.95 4.02 22.70
CA PRO A 135 0.55 4.02 24.10
C PRO A 135 1.74 3.92 25.06
N GLU A 136 1.73 4.66 26.16
CA GLU A 136 2.80 4.61 27.16
C GLU A 136 2.98 3.22 27.78
N THR A 137 1.96 2.38 27.70
CA THR A 137 1.97 0.99 28.16
C THR A 137 2.71 0.05 27.21
N GLN A 138 2.94 0.42 25.94
CA GLN A 138 3.62 -0.40 24.94
C GLN A 138 5.15 -0.22 25.05
N THR A 139 5.70 -0.73 26.14
CA THR A 139 7.13 -0.60 26.46
C THR A 139 7.92 -1.80 25.94
N VAL A 140 9.23 -1.62 25.71
CA VAL A 140 10.13 -2.73 25.39
C VAL A 140 10.12 -3.76 26.53
N ASP A 141 10.17 -3.30 27.79
CA ASP A 141 10.18 -4.17 28.98
C ASP A 141 8.97 -5.12 29.04
N SER A 142 7.76 -4.61 28.84
CA SER A 142 6.55 -5.44 28.76
C SER A 142 6.54 -6.30 27.49
N GLY A 143 6.96 -5.72 26.37
CA GLY A 143 7.00 -6.40 25.07
C GLY A 143 7.92 -7.61 25.04
N LEU A 144 9.09 -7.57 25.69
CA LEU A 144 10.06 -8.68 25.75
C LEU A 144 9.45 -9.95 26.38
N ASN A 145 8.45 -9.79 27.23
CA ASN A 145 7.75 -10.90 27.88
C ASN A 145 6.55 -11.42 27.08
N ASP A 146 6.04 -10.68 26.10
CA ASP A 146 4.79 -10.99 25.41
C ASP A 146 4.87 -10.64 23.92
N ASP A 147 4.44 -9.44 23.55
CA ASP A 147 4.13 -9.10 22.15
C ASP A 147 5.35 -9.15 21.22
N LEU A 148 6.55 -8.77 21.70
CA LEU A 148 7.77 -8.87 20.90
C LEU A 148 8.14 -10.31 20.58
N LYS A 149 7.82 -11.27 21.47
CA LYS A 149 8.04 -12.71 21.18
C LYS A 149 7.15 -13.17 20.03
N ARG A 150 5.88 -12.74 20.04
CA ARG A 150 4.93 -13.06 18.97
C ARG A 150 5.36 -12.45 17.64
N ILE A 151 5.77 -11.19 17.64
CA ILE A 151 6.29 -10.51 16.45
C ILE A 151 7.53 -11.25 15.92
N ALA A 152 8.48 -11.62 16.80
CA ALA A 152 9.70 -12.34 16.40
C ALA A 152 9.40 -13.71 15.78
N ARG A 153 8.40 -14.43 16.30
CA ARG A 153 7.89 -15.72 15.80
C ARG A 153 6.94 -15.59 14.62
N TRP A 154 6.73 -14.38 14.11
CA TRP A 154 5.86 -14.09 12.97
C TRP A 154 4.39 -14.42 13.22
N GLU A 155 3.96 -14.31 14.47
CA GLU A 155 2.59 -14.55 14.88
C GLU A 155 1.77 -13.26 14.76
N GLY A 156 0.56 -13.37 14.20
CA GLY A 156 -0.41 -12.28 14.14
C GLY A 156 -0.97 -12.00 12.75
N ALA A 157 -2.06 -11.25 12.71
CA ALA A 157 -2.80 -10.97 11.48
C ALA A 157 -1.97 -10.15 10.48
N SER A 158 -1.22 -9.15 10.95
CA SER A 158 -0.38 -8.32 10.09
C SER A 158 0.73 -9.13 9.44
N GLN A 159 1.38 -10.02 10.18
CA GLN A 159 2.41 -10.89 9.62
C GLN A 159 1.83 -11.89 8.63
N LEU A 160 0.66 -12.48 8.93
CA LEU A 160 -0.05 -13.34 7.98
C LEU A 160 -0.34 -12.59 6.66
N ALA A 161 -0.82 -11.35 6.74
CA ALA A 161 -1.08 -10.55 5.55
C ALA A 161 0.19 -10.23 4.75
N LEU A 162 1.31 -9.91 5.41
CA LEU A 162 2.61 -9.73 4.76
C LEU A 162 3.06 -11.02 4.06
N SER A 163 3.01 -12.15 4.75
CA SER A 163 3.42 -13.45 4.20
C SER A 163 2.56 -13.91 3.04
N LEU A 164 1.23 -13.68 3.08
CA LEU A 164 0.32 -13.96 1.97
C LEU A 164 0.61 -13.07 0.76
N THR A 165 0.91 -11.79 1.01
CA THR A 165 1.29 -10.84 -0.04
C THR A 165 2.59 -11.27 -0.72
N ASP A 166 3.64 -11.59 0.07
CA ASP A 166 4.92 -12.09 -0.45
C ASP A 166 4.77 -13.39 -1.24
N ALA A 167 3.97 -14.33 -0.73
CA ALA A 167 3.67 -15.58 -1.43
C ALA A 167 2.92 -15.32 -2.75
N MET A 168 2.00 -14.35 -2.78
CA MET A 168 1.26 -13.98 -3.99
C MET A 168 2.19 -13.39 -5.04
N HIS A 169 3.14 -12.52 -4.64
CA HIS A 169 4.18 -12.02 -5.53
C HIS A 169 5.04 -13.15 -6.10
N ALA A 170 5.45 -14.11 -5.27
CA ALA A 170 6.24 -15.26 -5.71
C ALA A 170 5.45 -16.18 -6.67
N ALA A 171 4.16 -16.39 -6.41
CA ALA A 171 3.27 -17.14 -7.29
C ALA A 171 3.08 -16.46 -8.65
N ALA A 172 2.94 -15.13 -8.65
CA ALA A 172 2.83 -14.35 -9.89
C ALA A 172 4.12 -14.43 -10.73
N ALA A 173 5.29 -14.25 -10.10
CA ALA A 173 6.60 -14.34 -10.78
C ALA A 173 6.90 -15.73 -11.37
N THR A 174 6.21 -16.78 -10.89
CA THR A 174 6.31 -18.14 -11.42
C THR A 174 5.15 -18.51 -12.35
N MET A 175 4.34 -17.53 -12.76
CA MET A 175 3.16 -17.67 -13.62
C MET A 175 2.13 -18.69 -13.08
N ASN A 176 2.07 -18.88 -11.76
CA ASN A 176 1.13 -19.81 -11.14
C ASN A 176 -0.19 -19.10 -10.80
N THR A 177 -1.03 -18.89 -11.82
CA THR A 177 -2.30 -18.16 -11.70
C THR A 177 -3.26 -18.78 -10.67
N SER A 178 -3.31 -20.12 -10.58
CA SER A 178 -4.14 -20.81 -9.59
C SER A 178 -3.74 -20.47 -8.16
N MET A 179 -2.44 -20.39 -7.90
CA MET A 179 -1.92 -20.02 -6.59
C MET A 179 -2.13 -18.54 -6.29
N VAL A 180 -1.98 -17.65 -7.28
CA VAL A 180 -2.31 -16.22 -7.12
C VAL A 180 -3.78 -16.04 -6.68
N ASN A 181 -4.71 -16.76 -7.29
CA ASN A 181 -6.12 -16.69 -6.92
C ASN A 181 -6.36 -17.19 -5.48
N LEU A 182 -5.79 -18.33 -5.11
CA LEU A 182 -5.91 -18.90 -3.75
C LEU A 182 -5.38 -17.93 -2.69
N LEU A 183 -4.21 -17.35 -2.93
CA LEU A 183 -3.55 -16.43 -1.99
C LEU A 183 -4.30 -15.09 -1.90
N ALA A 184 -4.84 -14.60 -3.01
CA ALA A 184 -5.70 -13.42 -3.02
C ALA A 184 -7.00 -13.66 -2.23
N ASP A 185 -7.62 -14.84 -2.33
CA ASP A 185 -8.80 -15.21 -1.56
C ASP A 185 -8.49 -15.24 -0.04
N ALA A 186 -7.35 -15.82 0.33
CA ALA A 186 -6.88 -15.84 1.71
C ALA A 186 -6.62 -14.43 2.23
N LEU A 187 -5.91 -13.59 1.46
CA LEU A 187 -5.57 -12.22 1.84
C LEU A 187 -6.81 -11.33 1.95
N ALA A 188 -7.76 -11.44 1.03
CA ALA A 188 -9.03 -10.72 1.09
C ALA A 188 -9.90 -11.11 2.30
N SER A 189 -9.70 -12.32 2.82
CA SER A 189 -10.39 -12.83 4.00
C SER A 189 -9.74 -12.40 5.33
N CYS A 190 -8.55 -11.77 5.29
CA CYS A 190 -7.90 -11.25 6.50
C CYS A 190 -8.75 -10.16 7.17
N ALA A 191 -8.89 -10.27 8.50
CA ALA A 191 -9.64 -9.33 9.33
C ALA A 191 -8.95 -7.94 9.41
N GLY A 192 -9.65 -6.95 9.99
CA GLY A 192 -9.06 -5.65 10.32
C GLY A 192 -8.71 -4.76 9.12
N GLY A 193 -9.31 -5.01 7.94
CA GLY A 193 -9.02 -4.22 6.74
C GLY A 193 -7.70 -4.59 6.04
N LEU A 194 -7.08 -5.71 6.42
CA LEU A 194 -5.83 -6.19 5.84
C LEU A 194 -5.96 -6.64 4.37
N GLY A 195 -7.13 -7.13 3.95
CA GLY A 195 -7.40 -7.41 2.53
C GLY A 195 -7.30 -6.15 1.65
N PRO A 196 -8.02 -5.05 1.98
CA PRO A 196 -7.81 -3.75 1.36
C PRO A 196 -6.36 -3.22 1.45
N ALA A 197 -5.66 -3.44 2.57
CA ALA A 197 -4.24 -3.06 2.69
C ALA A 197 -3.35 -3.82 1.68
N GLY A 198 -3.64 -5.11 1.45
CA GLY A 198 -3.00 -5.92 0.41
C GLY A 198 -3.22 -5.35 -0.99
N LEU A 199 -4.46 -5.03 -1.35
CA LEU A 199 -4.76 -4.36 -2.64
C LEU A 199 -4.01 -3.03 -2.77
N ASN A 200 -4.01 -2.21 -1.71
CA ASN A 200 -3.28 -0.93 -1.71
C ASN A 200 -1.77 -1.11 -1.88
N SER A 201 -1.19 -2.23 -1.43
CA SER A 201 0.22 -2.55 -1.66
C SER A 201 0.48 -2.90 -3.13
N VAL A 202 -0.39 -3.69 -3.77
CA VAL A 202 -0.28 -3.99 -5.21
C VAL A 202 -0.45 -2.71 -6.05
N ILE A 203 -1.32 -1.78 -5.64
CA ILE A 203 -1.46 -0.46 -6.28
C ILE A 203 -0.16 0.34 -6.16
N ASP A 204 0.49 0.35 -5.00
CA ASP A 204 1.78 1.05 -4.81
C ASP A 204 2.87 0.51 -5.74
N GLU A 205 2.92 -0.81 -5.92
CA GLU A 205 3.86 -1.42 -6.86
C GLU A 205 3.54 -1.07 -8.31
N ALA A 206 2.26 -1.07 -8.70
CA ALA A 206 1.85 -0.66 -10.03
C ALA A 206 2.21 0.81 -10.32
N ILE A 207 2.07 1.69 -9.31
CA ILE A 207 2.50 3.10 -9.42
C ILE A 207 4.02 3.19 -9.54
N ARG A 208 4.77 2.45 -8.71
CA ARG A 208 6.24 2.44 -8.72
C ARG A 208 6.81 1.89 -10.03
N LEU A 209 6.15 0.89 -10.63
CA LEU A 209 6.57 0.31 -11.89
C LEU A 209 6.37 1.29 -13.06
N GLY A 210 5.35 2.15 -12.98
CA GLY A 210 5.12 3.25 -13.93
C GLY A 210 4.87 2.75 -15.35
N ASP A 211 5.55 3.32 -16.34
CA ASP A 211 5.38 2.95 -17.75
C ASP A 211 5.75 1.49 -18.04
N ARG A 212 6.60 0.89 -17.21
CA ARG A 212 6.95 -0.54 -17.31
C ARG A 212 5.78 -1.45 -16.96
N MET A 213 4.65 -0.94 -16.46
CA MET A 213 3.41 -1.72 -16.35
C MET A 213 2.95 -2.31 -17.68
N ARG A 214 3.38 -1.75 -18.82
CA ARG A 214 2.95 -2.18 -20.15
C ARG A 214 4.06 -2.90 -20.90
N GLY A 215 3.73 -4.06 -21.47
CA GLY A 215 4.60 -4.77 -22.40
C GLY A 215 5.84 -5.40 -21.76
N THR A 216 5.85 -5.55 -20.44
CA THR A 216 6.90 -6.24 -19.68
C THR A 216 6.31 -7.43 -18.92
N LEU A 217 7.16 -8.37 -18.52
CA LEU A 217 6.76 -9.51 -17.70
C LEU A 217 6.35 -9.05 -16.31
N GLU A 218 7.12 -8.14 -15.70
CA GLU A 218 6.81 -7.58 -14.37
C GLU A 218 5.48 -6.84 -14.37
N GLY A 219 5.19 -6.09 -15.43
CA GLY A 219 3.92 -5.39 -15.60
C GLY A 219 2.73 -6.33 -15.76
N TYR A 220 2.92 -7.46 -16.44
CA TYR A 220 1.92 -8.52 -16.54
C TYR A 220 1.64 -9.14 -15.17
N ASP A 221 2.67 -9.49 -14.41
CA ASP A 221 2.56 -10.11 -13.09
C ASP A 221 1.83 -9.22 -12.09
N ILE A 222 2.18 -7.92 -12.05
CA ILE A 222 1.51 -6.94 -11.19
C ILE A 222 0.07 -6.71 -11.65
N SER A 223 -0.18 -6.60 -12.97
CA SER A 223 -1.55 -6.43 -13.48
C SER A 223 -2.44 -7.61 -13.13
N ASN A 224 -1.93 -8.84 -13.21
CA ASN A 224 -2.67 -10.04 -12.84
C ASN A 224 -3.06 -10.03 -11.35
N GLN A 225 -2.11 -9.71 -10.47
CA GLN A 225 -2.38 -9.55 -9.03
C GLN A 225 -3.38 -8.43 -8.76
N LEU A 226 -3.22 -7.28 -9.43
CA LEU A 226 -4.10 -6.12 -9.28
C LEU A 226 -5.54 -6.49 -9.65
N PHE A 227 -5.75 -7.09 -10.82
CA PHE A 227 -7.06 -7.53 -11.29
C PHE A 227 -7.67 -8.59 -10.37
N THR A 228 -6.85 -9.50 -9.84
CA THR A 228 -7.33 -10.52 -8.89
C THR A 228 -7.80 -9.87 -7.59
N MET A 229 -7.00 -8.97 -7.02
CA MET A 229 -7.33 -8.30 -5.76
C MET A 229 -8.54 -7.37 -5.88
N VAL A 230 -8.72 -6.62 -6.98
CA VAL A 230 -9.93 -5.79 -7.15
C VAL A 230 -11.20 -6.63 -7.27
N ARG A 231 -11.13 -7.86 -7.81
CA ARG A 231 -12.30 -8.77 -7.80
C ARG A 231 -12.69 -9.19 -6.38
N ARG A 232 -11.75 -9.25 -5.44
CA ARG A 232 -12.00 -9.76 -4.08
C ARG A 232 -12.25 -8.69 -3.03
N CYS A 233 -11.64 -7.52 -3.20
CA CYS A 233 -11.70 -6.43 -2.23
C CYS A 233 -12.50 -5.22 -2.74
N GLY A 234 -13.06 -5.30 -3.95
CA GLY A 234 -13.69 -4.16 -4.64
C GLY A 234 -14.90 -3.58 -3.91
N ASP A 235 -15.62 -4.38 -3.12
CA ASP A 235 -16.75 -3.97 -2.27
C ASP A 235 -16.33 -3.25 -0.98
N ARG A 236 -15.03 -3.27 -0.63
CA ARG A 236 -14.48 -2.71 0.62
C ARG A 236 -13.60 -1.49 0.42
N ILE A 237 -13.34 -1.11 -0.83
CA ILE A 237 -12.48 0.04 -1.15
C ILE A 237 -13.29 1.33 -1.22
N ASN A 238 -12.63 2.47 -1.05
CA ASN A 238 -13.25 3.79 -1.12
C ASN A 238 -12.81 4.54 -2.39
N ALA A 239 -13.42 5.72 -2.60
CA ALA A 239 -13.10 6.56 -3.75
C ALA A 239 -11.63 7.00 -3.79
N GLN A 240 -10.95 7.18 -2.64
CA GLN A 240 -9.53 7.52 -2.62
C GLN A 240 -8.64 6.37 -3.15
N THR A 241 -8.98 5.12 -2.86
CA THR A 241 -8.30 3.96 -3.45
C THR A 241 -8.51 3.91 -4.97
N ILE A 242 -9.70 4.23 -5.45
CA ILE A 242 -9.98 4.29 -6.90
C ILE A 242 -9.21 5.44 -7.56
N ASP A 243 -9.08 6.60 -6.91
CA ASP A 243 -8.25 7.69 -7.41
C ASP A 243 -6.79 7.25 -7.60
N ARG A 244 -6.21 6.56 -6.60
CA ARG A 244 -4.84 6.03 -6.69
C ARG A 244 -4.69 4.97 -7.78
N LEU A 245 -5.73 4.17 -7.99
CA LEU A 245 -5.77 3.17 -9.05
C LEU A 245 -5.75 3.83 -10.43
N VAL A 246 -6.58 4.86 -10.64
CA VAL A 246 -6.92 5.40 -11.96
C VAL A 246 -6.13 6.66 -12.33
N LEU A 247 -5.94 7.63 -11.42
CA LEU A 247 -5.34 8.93 -11.75
C LEU A 247 -3.81 8.88 -11.77
N ARG A 248 -3.18 9.62 -12.69
CA ARG A 248 -1.72 9.75 -12.84
C ARG A 248 -1.38 11.19 -13.21
N GLY A 249 -1.11 12.03 -12.21
CA GLY A 249 -0.87 13.46 -12.44
C GLY A 249 -2.03 14.09 -13.22
N ASP A 250 -1.73 14.62 -14.40
CA ASP A 250 -2.70 15.26 -15.31
C ASP A 250 -3.37 14.28 -16.30
N SER A 251 -3.29 12.97 -16.03
CA SER A 251 -3.83 11.92 -16.90
C SER A 251 -4.31 10.72 -16.06
N TYR A 252 -4.52 9.58 -16.71
CA TYR A 252 -4.97 8.34 -16.11
C TYR A 252 -4.07 7.14 -16.44
N SER A 253 -4.18 6.09 -15.63
CA SER A 253 -3.55 4.78 -15.83
C SER A 253 -4.47 3.87 -16.62
N ARG A 254 -3.95 3.27 -17.71
CA ARG A 254 -4.70 2.25 -18.48
C ARG A 254 -4.96 0.99 -17.67
N SER A 255 -3.96 0.47 -16.94
CA SER A 255 -4.15 -0.67 -16.03
C SER A 255 -5.11 -0.32 -14.89
N GLY A 256 -5.07 0.93 -14.42
CA GLY A 256 -6.04 1.48 -13.48
C GLY A 256 -7.46 1.47 -14.03
N LEU A 257 -7.66 1.95 -15.26
CA LEU A 257 -8.96 1.96 -15.92
C LEU A 257 -9.47 0.53 -16.21
N ASN A 258 -8.61 -0.38 -16.64
CA ASN A 258 -8.97 -1.78 -16.81
C ASN A 258 -9.36 -2.42 -15.46
N SER A 259 -8.71 -2.03 -14.36
CA SER A 259 -9.11 -2.45 -13.01
C SER A 259 -10.45 -1.84 -12.61
N LEU A 260 -10.71 -0.57 -12.94
CA LEU A 260 -12.02 0.08 -12.75
C LEU A 260 -13.12 -0.63 -13.56
N ALA A 261 -12.80 -1.14 -14.75
CA ALA A 261 -13.71 -1.95 -15.54
C ALA A 261 -14.13 -3.23 -14.80
N VAL A 262 -13.16 -3.93 -14.22
CA VAL A 262 -13.41 -5.12 -13.38
C VAL A 262 -14.23 -4.75 -12.14
N LEU A 263 -13.96 -3.60 -11.52
CA LEU A 263 -14.74 -3.12 -10.38
C LEU A 263 -16.21 -2.87 -10.76
N TYR A 264 -16.51 -2.26 -11.91
CA TYR A 264 -17.89 -2.13 -12.38
C TYR A 264 -18.54 -3.48 -12.72
N ASP A 265 -17.77 -4.43 -13.27
CA ASP A 265 -18.29 -5.75 -13.65
C ASP A 265 -18.68 -6.60 -12.44
N GLU A 266 -17.90 -6.52 -11.36
CA GLU A 266 -18.03 -7.41 -10.20
C GLU A 266 -18.71 -6.73 -9.00
N HIS A 267 -18.60 -5.40 -8.88
CA HIS A 267 -18.99 -4.63 -7.70
C HIS A 267 -19.87 -3.41 -8.03
N PHE A 268 -20.70 -3.50 -9.09
CA PHE A 268 -21.45 -2.37 -9.65
C PHE A 268 -22.16 -1.48 -8.61
N SER A 269 -22.95 -2.08 -7.72
CA SER A 269 -23.74 -1.31 -6.72
C SER A 269 -22.86 -0.50 -5.78
N HIS A 270 -21.71 -1.04 -5.38
CA HIS A 270 -20.78 -0.34 -4.52
C HIS A 270 -20.08 0.79 -5.26
N ILE A 271 -19.57 0.52 -6.46
CA ILE A 271 -18.82 1.50 -7.26
C ILE A 271 -19.70 2.67 -7.70
N SER A 272 -20.90 2.40 -8.19
CA SER A 272 -21.87 3.45 -8.58
C SER A 272 -22.29 4.33 -7.41
N SER A 273 -22.33 3.79 -6.18
CA SER A 273 -22.66 4.57 -4.99
C SER A 273 -21.66 5.70 -4.68
N MET A 274 -20.43 5.63 -5.23
CA MET A 274 -19.37 6.61 -5.01
C MET A 274 -19.48 7.85 -5.89
N ASN A 275 -20.42 7.89 -6.85
CA ASN A 275 -20.62 9.01 -7.77
C ASN A 275 -19.32 9.43 -8.49
N LEU A 276 -18.59 8.43 -8.99
CA LEU A 276 -17.34 8.63 -9.73
C LEU A 276 -17.49 9.50 -11.00
N PRO A 277 -18.61 9.47 -11.75
CA PRO A 277 -18.81 10.37 -12.88
C PRO A 277 -18.71 11.84 -12.50
N LEU A 278 -19.28 12.24 -11.36
CA LEU A 278 -19.19 13.62 -10.87
C LEU A 278 -17.81 13.92 -10.29
N ARG A 279 -17.21 12.94 -9.58
CA ARG A 279 -15.87 13.07 -8.98
C ARG A 279 -14.81 13.42 -10.01
N TYR A 280 -14.83 12.78 -11.17
CA TYR A 280 -13.82 12.97 -12.21
C TYR A 280 -14.19 14.03 -13.26
N PHE A 281 -15.42 14.55 -13.24
CA PHE A 281 -15.97 15.44 -14.28
C PHE A 281 -15.03 16.58 -14.67
N ARG A 282 -14.39 17.22 -13.69
CA ARG A 282 -13.49 18.37 -13.92
C ARG A 282 -12.03 17.99 -14.07
N ASN A 283 -11.58 16.95 -13.39
CA ASN A 283 -10.16 16.62 -13.26
C ASN A 283 -9.69 15.70 -14.38
N GLU A 284 -10.52 14.74 -14.78
CA GLU A 284 -10.23 13.82 -15.88
C GLU A 284 -11.54 13.41 -16.60
N PRO A 285 -12.02 14.25 -17.54
CA PRO A 285 -13.30 14.05 -18.22
C PRO A 285 -13.42 12.70 -18.94
N ARG A 286 -12.31 12.10 -19.40
CA ARG A 286 -12.33 10.81 -20.10
C ARG A 286 -12.67 9.67 -19.15
N VAL A 287 -12.14 9.70 -17.92
CA VAL A 287 -12.50 8.74 -16.86
C VAL A 287 -13.94 8.99 -16.41
N ALA A 288 -14.35 10.26 -16.29
CA ALA A 288 -15.72 10.62 -15.96
C ALA A 288 -16.74 10.06 -16.98
N TYR A 289 -16.45 10.22 -18.28
CA TYR A 289 -17.21 9.62 -19.37
C TYR A 289 -17.32 8.11 -19.21
N TYR A 290 -16.19 7.43 -18.97
CA TYR A 290 -16.17 5.97 -18.83
C TYR A 290 -17.05 5.51 -17.66
N CYS A 291 -16.93 6.15 -16.49
CA CYS A 291 -17.79 5.86 -15.33
C CYS A 291 -19.26 6.03 -15.68
N ALA A 292 -19.64 7.18 -16.26
CA ALA A 292 -21.02 7.47 -16.63
C ALA A 292 -21.58 6.46 -17.64
N PHE A 293 -20.76 6.08 -18.63
CA PHE A 293 -21.12 5.09 -19.63
C PHE A 293 -21.39 3.71 -19.00
N ARG A 294 -20.53 3.28 -18.06
CA ARG A 294 -20.73 2.02 -17.34
C ARG A 294 -21.97 2.06 -16.45
N GLU A 295 -22.22 3.16 -15.76
CA GLU A 295 -23.40 3.34 -14.91
C GLU A 295 -24.72 3.40 -15.72
N ALA A 296 -24.69 3.95 -16.94
CA ALA A 296 -25.83 3.94 -17.85
C ALA A 296 -26.11 2.55 -18.47
N ASN A 297 -25.12 1.65 -18.46
CA ASN A 297 -25.19 0.32 -19.08
C ASN A 297 -24.90 -0.81 -18.06
N PRO A 298 -25.65 -0.90 -16.95
CA PRO A 298 -25.32 -1.80 -15.83
C PRO A 298 -25.42 -3.29 -16.16
N LYS A 299 -26.14 -3.66 -17.22
CA LYS A 299 -26.35 -5.05 -17.64
C LYS A 299 -25.21 -5.61 -18.49
N HIS A 300 -24.28 -4.74 -18.90
CA HIS A 300 -23.21 -5.10 -19.82
C HIS A 300 -21.85 -5.08 -19.13
N ARG A 301 -21.14 -6.20 -19.23
CA ARG A 301 -19.77 -6.32 -18.75
C ARG A 301 -18.81 -5.56 -19.64
N SER A 302 -17.67 -5.15 -19.08
CA SER A 302 -16.63 -4.42 -19.80
C SER A 302 -16.09 -5.15 -21.03
N THR A 303 -16.12 -6.47 -21.01
CA THR A 303 -15.66 -7.38 -22.07
C THR A 303 -16.70 -7.58 -23.17
N GLU A 304 -17.93 -7.11 -23.00
CA GLU A 304 -18.98 -7.23 -24.02
C GLU A 304 -18.73 -6.23 -25.15
N MET A 305 -18.37 -6.76 -26.31
CA MET A 305 -17.96 -5.97 -27.47
C MET A 305 -19.15 -5.34 -28.23
N PHE A 306 -20.38 -5.61 -27.86
CA PHE A 306 -21.56 -5.21 -28.65
C PHE A 306 -22.28 -3.97 -28.13
N VAL A 307 -21.80 -3.37 -27.03
CA VAL A 307 -22.37 -2.11 -26.54
C VAL A 307 -21.82 -0.96 -27.38
N ASP A 308 -22.67 -0.35 -28.19
CA ASP A 308 -22.31 0.82 -28.98
C ASP A 308 -22.21 2.07 -28.07
N PRO A 309 -21.01 2.68 -27.91
CA PRO A 309 -20.85 3.89 -27.11
C PRO A 309 -21.14 5.18 -27.90
N SER A 310 -21.33 5.11 -29.22
CA SER A 310 -21.53 6.27 -30.11
C SER A 310 -22.68 7.21 -29.73
N PRO A 311 -23.84 6.74 -29.21
CA PRO A 311 -24.92 7.63 -28.82
C PRO A 311 -24.71 8.28 -27.43
N PHE A 312 -23.67 7.87 -26.69
CA PHE A 312 -23.45 8.35 -25.33
C PHE A 312 -22.57 9.61 -25.33
N GLU A 313 -23.00 10.62 -24.59
CA GLU A 313 -22.27 11.88 -24.40
C GLU A 313 -22.23 12.22 -22.92
N TYR A 314 -21.04 12.55 -22.42
CA TYR A 314 -20.86 12.96 -21.03
C TYR A 314 -19.59 13.79 -20.87
N ALA A 315 -19.60 14.77 -19.94
CA ALA A 315 -18.47 15.66 -19.70
C ALA A 315 -17.92 16.37 -20.96
N GLY A 316 -18.81 16.67 -21.92
CA GLY A 316 -18.44 17.31 -23.19
C GLY A 316 -17.67 16.39 -24.15
N LEU A 317 -17.66 15.08 -23.90
CA LEU A 317 -17.02 14.08 -24.74
C LEU A 317 -18.05 13.17 -25.40
N LYS A 318 -17.73 12.72 -26.62
CA LYS A 318 -18.47 11.73 -27.39
C LYS A 318 -17.51 10.69 -27.94
N TYR A 319 -17.97 9.43 -28.03
CA TYR A 319 -17.22 8.39 -28.71
C TYR A 319 -17.36 8.49 -30.24
N ARG A 320 -16.23 8.38 -30.94
CA ARG A 320 -16.18 8.24 -32.39
C ARG A 320 -15.40 6.99 -32.76
N GLN A 321 -16.09 6.02 -33.36
CA GLN A 321 -15.49 4.72 -33.66
C GLN A 321 -14.29 4.85 -34.61
N PRO A 322 -13.08 4.40 -34.20
CA PRO A 322 -11.91 4.39 -35.08
C PRO A 322 -11.92 3.14 -35.99
N ASP A 323 -11.33 3.27 -37.18
CA ASP A 323 -11.28 2.20 -38.21
C ASP A 323 -10.71 0.87 -37.71
N ARG A 324 -9.80 0.90 -36.73
CA ARG A 324 -9.14 -0.29 -36.13
C ARG A 324 -9.43 -0.45 -34.64
N PHE A 325 -10.66 -0.12 -34.22
CA PHE A 325 -11.05 -0.21 -32.81
C PHE A 325 -10.76 -1.59 -32.20
N TRP A 326 -11.08 -2.68 -32.91
CA TRP A 326 -10.94 -4.03 -32.38
C TRP A 326 -9.50 -4.45 -32.13
N ASP A 327 -8.57 -4.05 -33.01
CA ASP A 327 -7.14 -4.27 -32.81
C ASP A 327 -6.64 -3.51 -31.56
N GLN A 328 -7.14 -2.29 -31.35
CA GLN A 328 -6.78 -1.49 -30.18
C GLN A 328 -7.37 -2.10 -28.90
N TYR A 329 -8.62 -2.52 -28.93
CA TYR A 329 -9.32 -3.13 -27.81
C TYR A 329 -8.66 -4.45 -27.38
N ALA A 330 -8.28 -5.32 -28.31
CA ALA A 330 -7.59 -6.57 -28.00
C ALA A 330 -6.27 -6.36 -27.24
N ASN A 331 -5.58 -5.26 -27.51
CA ASN A 331 -4.28 -4.94 -26.90
C ASN A 331 -4.37 -4.06 -25.65
N ARG A 332 -5.45 -3.28 -25.48
CA ARG A 332 -5.57 -2.22 -24.46
C ARG A 332 -6.73 -2.46 -23.49
N GLY A 333 -7.61 -3.41 -23.80
CA GLY A 333 -8.84 -3.68 -23.06
C GLY A 333 -9.81 -2.50 -23.07
N PRO A 334 -10.64 -2.37 -22.02
CA PRO A 334 -11.60 -1.27 -21.88
C PRO A 334 -11.02 0.13 -22.04
N SER A 335 -9.73 0.33 -21.75
CA SER A 335 -9.05 1.61 -21.97
C SER A 335 -8.95 2.06 -23.42
N ALA A 336 -9.15 1.18 -24.40
CA ALA A 336 -9.21 1.58 -25.81
C ALA A 336 -10.36 2.56 -26.09
N LEU A 337 -11.44 2.50 -25.32
CA LEU A 337 -12.60 3.39 -25.51
C LEU A 337 -12.20 4.87 -25.34
N LEU A 338 -11.30 5.16 -24.40
CA LEU A 338 -10.89 6.53 -24.09
C LEU A 338 -10.00 7.15 -25.18
N ASP A 339 -9.37 6.32 -26.03
CA ASP A 339 -8.54 6.80 -27.15
C ASP A 339 -9.38 7.35 -28.31
N ALA A 340 -10.69 7.04 -28.31
CA ALA A 340 -11.65 7.37 -29.34
C ALA A 340 -12.67 8.45 -28.91
N LEU A 341 -12.38 9.16 -27.81
CA LEU A 341 -13.22 10.24 -27.32
C LEU A 341 -12.81 11.57 -27.95
N GLU A 342 -13.79 12.30 -28.48
CA GLU A 342 -13.65 13.64 -29.05
C GLU A 342 -14.46 14.64 -28.23
N TYR A 343 -13.98 15.88 -28.12
CA TYR A 343 -14.78 16.95 -27.53
C TYR A 343 -15.93 17.31 -28.47
N VAL A 344 -17.13 17.42 -27.92
CA VAL A 344 -18.29 17.92 -28.65
C VAL A 344 -18.08 19.41 -28.89
N ASP A 345 -17.95 19.81 -30.15
CA ASP A 345 -17.84 21.22 -30.52
C ASP A 345 -19.20 21.91 -30.24
N PRO A 346 -19.26 22.89 -29.32
CA PRO A 346 -20.51 23.61 -29.03
C PRO A 346 -21.06 24.36 -30.25
N ASN A 347 -20.28 24.56 -31.31
CA ASN A 347 -20.71 25.21 -32.54
C ASN A 347 -21.25 24.25 -33.62
N GLN A 348 -21.09 22.92 -33.46
CA GLN A 348 -21.61 21.96 -34.45
C GLN A 348 -23.12 21.71 -34.30
N SER A 349 -23.73 22.01 -33.14
CA SER A 349 -25.18 21.87 -32.92
C SER A 349 -26.03 22.97 -33.57
N ALA A 350 -25.41 24.00 -34.16
CA ALA A 350 -26.12 25.16 -34.71
C ALA A 350 -26.20 25.17 -36.26
N THR A 351 -25.70 24.15 -36.94
CA THR A 351 -25.57 24.16 -38.43
C THR A 351 -26.35 23.05 -39.13
N GLU A 352 -27.43 22.57 -38.52
CA GLU A 352 -28.46 21.79 -39.22
C GLU A 352 -29.85 22.33 -38.87
N ILE A 353 -30.27 23.38 -39.59
CA ILE A 353 -31.68 23.72 -39.83
C ILE A 353 -31.87 23.84 -41.34
#